data_AF-A0A4Q1SDF8-F1
#
_entry.id   AF-A0A4Q1SDF8-F1
#
_cell.length_a   1.000
_cell.length_b   1.000
_cell.length_c   1.000
_cell.angle_alpha   90.00
_cell.angle_beta   90.00
_cell.angle_gamma   90.00
#
_symmetry.space_group_name_H-M   'P 1'
#
loop_
_entity.id
_entity.type
_entity.pdbx_description
1 polymer ?
#
loop_
_entity_poly.entity_id
_entity_poly.type
_entity_poly.pdbx_seq_one_letter_code
_entity_poly.pdbx_strand_id
1 'polypeptide(L)'
;MRDSSALSGSAHCLFRRSPVGRCYRNPALIVGLAVLLLLFSGGNSVAQVFTVTPEGIEARYLEFQPTSIPLPQEPLTNHNREDLLRFLQAEQGFSMRPLPITTLTLHANGALHPSGSDYAEAVRSHGLSVKAGERVNITDIRIEKDRIVLDFNGGPEHKHKFLRHISVGADPNYTAPVVADDGQQPSGTRIVLEFAHEVPDLTGLQVEALLKPVVDFSVKSPQQAFTDTLPPALRKTILEHHVLVGMNDRMVLSALGTPRDKVREVDGQTPFEEWIYGEPPEPVQFVRFNGNRVIRVEIAKVGEPPVIRTQNEMGDYWNTQPAENTRIVKLGDAPPVPANGESAPHAPPTLRMPGEKLPADADKNTPQMQPVQFPKGTDSSSSSASTTAPGSTTASGTQSGTQSQGSPQQPAASTPASSGNTQTTAPAPIHPTMPEPE
;
A
#
# COMPACT_ATOMS: atom_id res chain seq x y z
N MET A 1 22.01 60.11 47.23
CA MET A 1 20.73 60.85 47.23
C MET A 1 19.60 59.84 47.07
N ARG A 2 18.76 59.71 48.12
CA ARG A 2 17.35 59.23 48.18
C ARG A 2 17.04 57.85 47.56
N ASP A 3 16.82 56.82 48.37
CA ASP A 3 15.54 56.37 49.02
C ASP A 3 14.67 55.49 48.10
N SER A 4 14.56 54.17 48.37
CA SER A 4 13.51 53.47 49.17
C SER A 4 12.28 53.09 48.31
N SER A 5 11.88 51.83 48.10
CA SER A 5 11.18 50.90 49.04
C SER A 5 10.95 49.53 48.33
N ALA A 6 11.29 48.35 48.89
CA ALA A 6 10.47 47.40 49.73
C ALA A 6 9.37 46.63 48.94
N LEU A 7 9.18 45.29 48.95
CA LEU A 7 8.93 44.32 50.04
C LEU A 7 8.96 42.85 49.49
N SER A 8 9.59 41.88 50.19
CA SER A 8 8.99 40.77 51.01
C SER A 8 8.64 39.47 50.24
N GLY A 9 8.97 38.23 50.63
CA GLY A 9 9.64 37.57 51.77
C GLY A 9 9.75 36.05 51.47
N SER A 10 10.89 35.37 51.73
CA SER A 10 11.25 34.50 52.89
C SER A 10 10.30 33.31 53.16
N ALA A 11 10.70 32.08 53.51
CA ALA A 11 11.91 31.49 54.11
C ALA A 11 11.96 29.96 53.79
N HIS A 12 13.08 29.29 53.53
CA HIS A 12 14.18 28.84 54.42
C HIS A 12 13.77 28.10 55.70
N CYS A 13 14.22 26.85 55.85
CA CYS A 13 15.07 26.43 56.99
C CYS A 13 15.58 24.98 56.86
N LEU A 14 16.88 24.85 56.62
CA LEU A 14 17.70 23.70 57.01
C LEU A 14 18.06 23.86 58.48
N PHE A 15 18.10 22.79 59.29
CA PHE A 15 19.12 22.71 60.35
C PHE A 15 19.43 21.27 60.78
N ARG A 16 20.73 21.00 60.80
CA ARG A 16 21.41 19.77 61.23
C ARG A 16 21.88 19.96 62.66
N ARG A 17 21.77 18.93 63.53
CA ARG A 17 22.71 18.67 64.64
C ARG A 17 22.55 17.26 65.21
N SER A 18 23.69 16.61 65.44
CA SER A 18 23.89 15.25 65.99
C SER A 18 24.04 15.29 67.54
N PRO A 19 24.54 14.22 68.20
CA PRO A 19 23.83 13.05 68.74
C PRO A 19 23.91 12.99 70.30
N VAL A 20 23.33 11.96 70.94
CA VAL A 20 23.81 11.24 72.17
C VAL A 20 22.67 10.37 72.76
N GLY A 21 23.00 9.14 73.17
CA GLY A 21 22.36 8.48 74.33
C GLY A 21 21.51 7.23 74.07
N ARG A 22 22.03 6.05 74.45
CA ARG A 22 21.36 4.74 74.52
C ARG A 22 20.30 4.68 75.63
N CYS A 23 19.22 3.89 75.42
CA CYS A 23 18.75 2.81 76.33
C CYS A 23 17.47 2.07 75.83
N TYR A 24 17.66 0.83 75.34
CA TYR A 24 16.89 -0.44 75.44
C TYR A 24 15.34 -0.59 75.42
N ARG A 25 14.92 -1.75 74.82
CA ARG A 25 13.62 -2.50 74.78
C ARG A 25 12.73 -2.17 73.56
N ASN A 26 12.28 -3.06 72.67
CA ASN A 26 12.15 -4.53 72.61
C ASN A 26 12.16 -4.98 71.12
N PRO A 27 12.88 -6.03 70.69
CA PRO A 27 12.97 -6.42 69.27
C PRO A 27 11.79 -7.26 68.75
N ALA A 28 10.82 -7.63 69.58
CA ALA A 28 9.77 -8.58 69.22
C ALA A 28 8.67 -8.02 68.29
N LEU A 29 8.58 -6.70 68.10
CA LEU A 29 7.46 -6.07 67.36
C LEU A 29 7.78 -5.76 65.89
N ILE A 30 9.06 -5.78 65.49
CA ILE A 30 9.50 -5.44 64.12
C ILE A 30 9.53 -6.68 63.22
N VAL A 31 9.69 -7.88 63.79
CA VAL A 31 9.73 -9.14 63.02
C VAL A 31 8.33 -9.58 62.57
N GLY A 32 7.27 -9.27 63.34
CA GLY A 32 5.90 -9.63 62.98
C GLY A 32 5.35 -8.90 61.75
N LEU A 33 5.73 -7.64 61.55
CA LEU A 33 5.24 -6.83 60.42
C LEU A 33 5.96 -7.18 59.10
N ALA A 34 7.21 -7.63 59.16
CA ALA A 34 7.98 -8.03 57.99
C ALA A 34 7.52 -9.39 57.41
N VAL A 35 7.01 -10.30 58.24
CA VAL A 35 6.50 -11.61 57.79
C VAL A 35 5.11 -11.50 57.18
N LEU A 36 4.26 -10.57 57.64
CA LEU A 36 2.93 -10.35 57.07
C LEU A 36 2.98 -9.67 55.69
N LEU A 37 3.99 -8.83 55.43
CA LEU A 37 4.20 -8.20 54.11
C LEU A 37 4.87 -9.13 53.08
N LEU A 38 5.52 -10.22 53.52
CA LEU A 38 6.08 -11.25 52.63
C LEU A 38 5.06 -12.31 52.19
N LEU A 39 3.88 -12.39 52.83
CA LEU A 39 2.85 -13.40 52.52
C LEU A 39 1.74 -12.90 51.58
N PHE A 40 1.75 -11.63 51.17
CA PHE A 40 0.77 -11.05 50.22
C PHE A 40 1.34 -10.70 48.84
N SER A 41 2.60 -11.07 48.55
CA SER A 41 3.21 -10.90 47.22
C SER A 41 3.08 -12.18 46.38
N GLY A 42 1.84 -12.67 46.25
CA GLY A 42 1.47 -13.83 45.43
C GLY A 42 0.65 -13.43 44.20
N GLY A 43 0.97 -12.30 43.58
CA GLY A 43 0.41 -11.95 42.27
C GLY A 43 1.08 -12.81 41.22
N ASN A 44 0.40 -13.87 40.76
CA ASN A 44 0.80 -14.64 39.58
C ASN A 44 0.87 -13.69 38.39
N SER A 45 2.05 -13.14 38.11
CA SER A 45 2.36 -12.59 36.80
C SER A 45 2.42 -13.78 35.85
N VAL A 46 1.27 -14.08 35.23
CA VAL A 46 1.22 -14.90 34.03
C VAL A 46 2.01 -14.17 32.96
N ALA A 47 3.32 -14.41 32.92
CA ALA A 47 4.13 -14.13 31.76
C ALA A 47 3.52 -14.96 30.63
N GLN A 48 2.71 -14.31 29.80
CA GLN A 48 2.26 -14.89 28.55
C GLN A 48 3.52 -15.04 27.70
N VAL A 49 4.12 -16.24 27.72
CA VAL A 49 5.11 -16.62 26.74
C VAL A 49 4.36 -16.68 25.42
N PHE A 50 4.35 -15.56 24.70
CA PHE A 50 4.05 -15.55 23.28
C PHE A 50 5.14 -16.39 22.63
N THR A 51 4.90 -17.69 22.49
CA THR A 51 5.63 -18.51 21.55
C THR A 51 5.18 -18.02 20.18
N VAL A 52 5.85 -16.99 19.67
CA VAL A 52 5.78 -16.64 18.26
C VAL A 52 6.33 -17.87 17.56
N THR A 53 5.42 -18.72 17.09
CA THR A 53 5.78 -19.77 16.15
C THR A 53 6.33 -19.00 14.96
N PRO A 54 7.65 -19.08 14.66
CA PRO A 54 8.18 -18.38 13.50
C PRO A 54 7.39 -18.91 12.32
N GLU A 55 6.74 -18.00 11.59
CA GLU A 55 5.98 -18.30 10.38
C GLU A 55 6.83 -19.26 9.54
N GLY A 56 6.42 -20.54 9.53
CA GLY A 56 7.21 -21.58 8.92
C GLY A 56 7.25 -21.29 7.43
N ILE A 57 8.44 -21.10 6.87
CA ILE A 57 8.58 -21.00 5.41
C ILE A 57 7.98 -22.26 4.83
N GLU A 58 6.91 -22.09 4.04
CA GLU A 58 6.26 -23.23 3.41
C GLU A 58 7.29 -24.02 2.59
N ALA A 59 7.19 -25.36 2.63
CA ALA A 59 8.15 -26.25 1.97
C ALA A 59 8.33 -25.93 0.48
N ARG A 60 7.31 -25.38 -0.18
CA ARG A 60 7.34 -24.96 -1.59
C ARG A 60 8.40 -23.89 -1.90
N TYR A 61 8.79 -23.06 -0.93
CA TYR A 61 9.81 -22.02 -1.14
C TYR A 61 11.24 -22.54 -0.97
N LEU A 62 11.40 -23.74 -0.42
CA LEU A 62 12.70 -24.39 -0.21
C LEU A 62 13.19 -25.09 -1.47
N GLU A 63 12.28 -25.48 -2.35
CA GLU A 63 12.60 -26.03 -3.66
C GLU A 63 13.02 -24.91 -4.62
N PHE A 64 14.09 -25.16 -5.37
CA PHE A 64 14.62 -24.22 -6.35
C PHE A 64 14.71 -24.92 -7.71
N GLN A 65 14.02 -24.37 -8.71
CA GLN A 65 14.10 -24.84 -10.08
C GLN A 65 15.06 -23.94 -10.87
N PRO A 66 16.21 -24.47 -11.34
CA PRO A 66 17.15 -23.72 -12.16
C PRO A 66 16.51 -23.21 -13.44
N THR A 67 16.98 -22.05 -13.88
CA THR A 67 16.65 -21.48 -15.19
C THR A 67 17.42 -22.20 -16.29
N SER A 68 16.90 -22.15 -17.51
CA SER A 68 17.58 -22.70 -18.70
C SER A 68 17.40 -21.73 -19.85
N ILE A 69 18.26 -20.71 -19.87
CA ILE A 69 18.27 -19.65 -20.87
C ILE A 69 19.59 -19.76 -21.65
N PRO A 70 19.57 -19.68 -22.99
CA PRO A 70 20.80 -19.66 -23.78
C PRO A 70 21.61 -18.40 -23.45
N LEU A 71 22.82 -18.59 -22.92
CA LEU A 71 23.74 -17.50 -22.63
C LEU A 71 24.70 -17.32 -23.82
N PRO A 72 24.85 -16.09 -24.35
CA PRO A 72 25.90 -15.76 -25.31
C PRO A 72 27.29 -16.09 -24.75
N GLN A 73 28.25 -16.38 -25.64
CA GLN A 73 29.65 -16.61 -25.26
C GLN A 73 30.49 -15.33 -25.30
N GLU A 74 29.97 -14.28 -25.91
CA GLU A 74 30.66 -13.00 -26.03
C GLU A 74 30.58 -12.22 -24.71
N PRO A 75 31.66 -11.55 -24.30
CA PRO A 75 31.68 -10.74 -23.09
C PRO A 75 30.80 -9.50 -23.23
N LEU A 76 30.25 -9.03 -22.10
CA LEU A 76 29.44 -7.83 -22.05
C LEU A 76 30.17 -6.60 -22.60
N THR A 77 29.58 -5.97 -23.62
CA THR A 77 30.12 -4.74 -24.20
C THR A 77 29.79 -3.51 -23.34
N ASN A 78 30.59 -2.43 -23.43
CA ASN A 78 30.32 -1.21 -22.65
C ASN A 78 28.95 -0.58 -22.96
N HIS A 79 28.53 -0.62 -24.22
CA HIS A 79 27.23 -0.11 -24.64
C HIS A 79 26.09 -0.92 -24.01
N ASN A 80 26.14 -2.26 -24.13
CA ASN A 80 25.13 -3.12 -23.55
C ASN A 80 25.15 -3.11 -22.02
N ARG A 81 26.32 -2.85 -21.41
CA ARG A 81 26.43 -2.62 -19.96
C ARG A 81 25.64 -1.40 -19.50
N GLU A 82 25.71 -0.29 -20.24
CA GLU A 82 24.94 0.92 -19.94
C GLU A 82 23.44 0.72 -20.16
N ASP A 83 23.07 0.06 -21.26
CA ASP A 83 21.69 -0.27 -21.55
C ASP A 83 21.08 -1.20 -20.49
N LEU A 84 21.86 -2.21 -20.06
CA LEU A 84 21.48 -3.12 -18.98
C LEU A 84 21.28 -2.38 -17.66
N LEU A 85 22.20 -1.47 -17.31
CA LEU A 85 22.09 -0.66 -16.10
C LEU A 85 20.83 0.21 -16.12
N ARG A 86 20.57 0.90 -17.24
CA ARG A 86 19.37 1.75 -17.41
C ARG A 86 18.09 0.93 -17.30
N PHE A 87 18.08 -0.24 -17.93
CA PHE A 87 16.93 -1.14 -17.89
C PHE A 87 16.65 -1.62 -16.45
N LEU A 88 17.63 -2.21 -15.79
CA LEU A 88 17.45 -2.78 -14.44
C LEU A 88 17.16 -1.72 -13.37
N GLN A 89 17.63 -0.49 -13.52
CA GLN A 89 17.30 0.62 -12.60
C GLN A 89 15.85 1.09 -12.72
N ALA A 90 15.23 0.91 -13.89
CA ALA A 90 13.85 1.29 -14.13
C ALA A 90 12.86 0.24 -13.64
N GLU A 91 13.31 -1.00 -13.45
CA GLU A 91 12.47 -2.14 -13.16
C GLU A 91 12.11 -2.30 -11.67
N GLN A 92 10.89 -2.79 -11.44
CA GLN A 92 10.40 -3.18 -10.12
C GLN A 92 9.93 -4.62 -10.20
N GLY A 93 10.17 -5.41 -9.14
CA GLY A 93 9.81 -6.82 -9.12
C GLY A 93 8.86 -7.18 -7.98
N PHE A 94 8.41 -8.43 -7.97
CA PHE A 94 7.82 -9.09 -6.81
C PHE A 94 8.69 -10.26 -6.39
N SER A 95 8.84 -10.46 -5.09
CA SER A 95 9.52 -11.64 -4.57
C SER A 95 8.69 -12.90 -4.84
N MET A 96 9.30 -13.95 -5.37
CA MET A 96 8.65 -15.26 -5.53
C MET A 96 8.78 -16.12 -4.26
N ARG A 97 9.68 -15.73 -3.36
CA ARG A 97 10.04 -16.43 -2.13
C ARG A 97 10.38 -15.42 -1.03
N PRO A 98 10.27 -15.79 0.26
CA PRO A 98 10.59 -14.89 1.37
C PRO A 98 12.09 -14.56 1.39
N LEU A 99 12.46 -13.31 1.14
CA LEU A 99 13.87 -12.92 1.06
C LEU A 99 14.44 -12.59 2.45
N PRO A 100 15.56 -13.21 2.87
CA PRO A 100 16.24 -12.88 4.12
C PRO A 100 17.09 -11.61 4.01
N ILE A 101 17.37 -10.93 5.13
CA ILE A 101 18.31 -9.80 5.20
C ILE A 101 19.76 -10.29 5.12
N THR A 102 20.14 -10.86 3.98
CA THR A 102 21.51 -11.35 3.73
C THR A 102 21.85 -11.29 2.24
N THR A 103 23.00 -11.85 1.88
CA THR A 103 23.42 -12.04 0.50
C THR A 103 23.05 -13.44 0.02
N LEU A 104 22.35 -13.52 -1.09
CA LEU A 104 22.02 -14.76 -1.80
C LEU A 104 22.85 -14.83 -3.08
N THR A 105 23.44 -15.98 -3.37
CA THR A 105 24.19 -16.22 -4.61
C THR A 105 23.37 -17.08 -5.53
N LEU A 106 23.04 -16.57 -6.71
CA LEU A 106 22.31 -17.28 -7.75
C LEU A 106 23.27 -17.56 -8.90
N HIS A 107 23.56 -18.84 -9.15
CA HIS A 107 24.31 -19.19 -10.35
C HIS A 107 23.42 -19.08 -11.58
N ALA A 108 23.92 -18.46 -12.65
CA ALA A 108 23.20 -18.36 -13.92
C ALA A 108 22.89 -19.78 -14.46
N ASN A 109 21.60 -20.07 -14.70
CA ASN A 109 21.09 -21.40 -15.03
C ASN A 109 21.44 -22.51 -14.01
N GLY A 110 21.81 -22.13 -12.79
CA GLY A 110 22.31 -23.04 -11.75
C GLY A 110 21.48 -22.96 -10.48
N ALA A 111 22.06 -23.38 -9.36
CA ALA A 111 21.40 -23.39 -8.06
C ALA A 111 21.47 -22.03 -7.36
N LEU A 112 20.55 -21.82 -6.40
CA LEU A 112 20.56 -20.72 -5.44
C LEU A 112 21.26 -21.17 -4.16
N HIS A 113 22.22 -20.38 -3.67
CA HIS A 113 22.89 -20.59 -2.41
C HIS A 113 22.62 -19.44 -1.43
N PRO A 114 22.26 -19.72 -0.17
CA PRO A 114 21.92 -21.04 0.39
C PRO A 114 20.60 -21.62 -0.18
N SER A 115 20.49 -22.96 -0.25
CA SER A 115 19.29 -23.70 -0.69
C SER A 115 18.67 -24.52 0.44
N GLY A 116 17.39 -24.89 0.31
CA GLY A 116 16.78 -25.88 1.19
C GLY A 116 16.72 -25.45 2.67
N SER A 117 17.21 -26.29 3.58
CA SER A 117 17.25 -26.02 5.03
C SER A 117 18.03 -24.75 5.37
N ASP A 118 19.14 -24.53 4.67
CA ASP A 118 20.09 -23.46 4.97
C ASP A 118 19.49 -22.10 4.58
N TYR A 119 18.63 -22.08 3.56
CA TYR A 119 17.83 -20.91 3.21
C TYR A 119 16.86 -20.56 4.35
N ALA A 120 16.21 -21.57 4.93
CA ALA A 120 15.31 -21.35 6.04
C ALA A 120 16.04 -20.93 7.32
N GLU A 121 17.27 -21.39 7.53
CA GLU A 121 18.14 -20.91 8.60
C GLU A 121 18.58 -19.46 8.39
N ALA A 122 18.93 -19.08 7.16
CA ALA A 122 19.28 -17.69 6.82
C ALA A 122 18.13 -16.72 7.15
N VAL A 123 16.89 -17.07 6.81
CA VAL A 123 15.70 -16.28 7.15
C VAL A 123 15.46 -16.21 8.66
N ARG A 124 15.68 -17.31 9.39
CA ARG A 124 15.52 -17.32 10.86
C ARG A 124 16.57 -16.50 11.59
N SER A 125 17.81 -16.55 11.12
CA SER A 125 18.96 -15.90 11.77
C SER A 125 19.05 -14.41 11.46
N HIS A 126 18.85 -14.02 10.20
CA HIS A 126 18.99 -12.63 9.75
C HIS A 126 17.65 -11.88 9.74
N GLY A 127 16.53 -12.59 9.85
CA GLY A 127 15.20 -12.03 9.71
C GLY A 127 14.77 -11.88 8.26
N LEU A 128 13.50 -11.52 8.08
CA LEU A 128 12.87 -11.39 6.78
C LEU A 128 12.98 -9.95 6.27
N SER A 129 13.53 -9.79 5.07
CA SER A 129 13.59 -8.53 4.33
C SER A 129 12.27 -8.27 3.60
N VAL A 130 11.75 -9.28 2.91
CA VAL A 130 10.58 -9.19 2.03
C VAL A 130 9.76 -10.47 2.11
N LYS A 131 8.45 -10.37 2.27
CA LYS A 131 7.54 -11.53 2.24
C LYS A 131 7.38 -12.05 0.81
N ALA A 132 7.05 -13.33 0.62
CA ALA A 132 6.72 -13.83 -0.72
C ALA A 132 5.50 -13.09 -1.30
N GLY A 133 5.59 -12.66 -2.56
CA GLY A 133 4.57 -11.90 -3.28
C GLY A 133 4.59 -10.38 -3.01
N GLU A 134 5.54 -9.89 -2.22
CA GLU A 134 5.68 -8.46 -1.92
C GLU A 134 6.57 -7.75 -2.96
N ARG A 135 6.31 -6.46 -3.19
CA ARG A 135 7.05 -5.65 -4.17
C ARG A 135 8.47 -5.39 -3.67
N VAL A 136 9.44 -5.55 -4.55
CA VAL A 136 10.85 -5.23 -4.34
C VAL A 136 11.33 -4.23 -5.36
N ASN A 137 12.20 -3.32 -4.92
CA ASN A 137 12.84 -2.35 -5.81
C ASN A 137 14.35 -2.56 -5.83
N ILE A 138 14.95 -2.47 -7.01
CA ILE A 138 16.41 -2.48 -7.17
C ILE A 138 16.93 -1.09 -6.77
N THR A 139 17.90 -1.06 -5.85
CA THR A 139 18.43 0.18 -5.26
C THR A 139 19.90 0.43 -5.56
N ASP A 140 20.66 -0.62 -5.85
CA ASP A 140 22.05 -0.51 -6.30
C ASP A 140 22.34 -1.67 -7.26
N ILE A 141 23.17 -1.41 -8.27
CA ILE A 141 23.54 -2.38 -9.29
C ILE A 141 25.03 -2.25 -9.53
N ARG A 142 25.75 -3.37 -9.37
CA ARG A 142 27.19 -3.44 -9.66
C ARG A 142 27.46 -4.60 -10.60
N ILE A 143 27.91 -4.26 -11.79
CA ILE A 143 28.33 -5.26 -12.79
C ILE A 143 29.85 -5.39 -12.67
N GLU A 144 30.28 -6.54 -12.18
CA GLU A 144 31.68 -6.95 -12.08
C GLU A 144 32.04 -7.86 -13.28
N LYS A 145 33.23 -8.47 -13.26
CA LYS A 145 33.73 -9.27 -14.39
C LYS A 145 32.98 -10.59 -14.55
N ASP A 146 32.68 -11.25 -13.44
CA ASP A 146 32.13 -12.61 -13.35
C ASP A 146 30.72 -12.65 -12.71
N ARG A 147 30.23 -11.52 -12.20
CA ARG A 147 28.98 -11.43 -11.45
C ARG A 147 28.27 -10.10 -11.60
N ILE A 148 26.95 -10.12 -11.44
CA ILE A 148 26.10 -8.94 -11.31
C ILE A 148 25.53 -8.92 -9.89
N VAL A 149 25.81 -7.87 -9.14
CA VAL A 149 25.35 -7.67 -7.77
C VAL A 149 24.19 -6.70 -7.76
N LEU A 150 23.06 -7.14 -7.21
CA LEU A 150 21.81 -6.39 -7.14
C LEU A 150 21.39 -6.23 -5.69
N ASP A 151 21.28 -4.98 -5.22
CA ASP A 151 20.78 -4.66 -3.90
C ASP A 151 19.30 -4.32 -3.97
N PHE A 152 18.47 -5.15 -3.36
CA PHE A 152 17.03 -4.93 -3.21
C PHE A 152 16.73 -4.21 -1.89
N ASN A 153 15.86 -3.21 -1.94
CA ASN A 153 15.40 -2.46 -0.76
C ASN A 153 16.55 -1.93 0.13
N GLY A 154 17.62 -1.43 -0.48
CA GLY A 154 18.77 -0.83 0.21
C GLY A 154 19.93 -1.80 0.49
N GLY A 155 19.75 -3.10 0.21
CA GLY A 155 20.75 -4.13 0.48
C GLY A 155 20.86 -4.53 1.97
N PRO A 156 21.64 -5.56 2.28
CA PRO A 156 21.79 -6.09 3.64
C PRO A 156 22.79 -5.30 4.50
N GLU A 157 23.54 -4.38 3.90
CA GLU A 157 24.61 -3.61 4.55
C GLU A 157 24.26 -2.12 4.60
N HIS A 158 24.67 -1.43 5.67
CA HIS A 158 24.59 0.01 5.74
C HIS A 158 25.56 0.68 4.76
N LYS A 159 25.04 1.57 3.91
CA LYS A 159 25.90 2.48 3.16
C LYS A 159 26.56 3.48 4.13
N HIS A 160 27.88 3.39 4.28
CA HIS A 160 28.65 4.30 5.13
C HIS A 160 28.68 5.71 4.53
N LYS A 161 27.97 6.66 5.15
CA LYS A 161 28.01 8.09 4.77
C LYS A 161 29.07 8.80 5.62
N PHE A 162 30.21 9.13 5.02
CA PHE A 162 31.32 9.76 5.74
C PHE A 162 30.93 11.11 6.38
N LEU A 163 30.04 11.89 5.77
CA LEU A 163 29.57 13.15 6.34
C LEU A 163 28.82 12.99 7.69
N ARG A 164 28.42 11.76 8.08
CA ARG A 164 27.83 11.49 9.41
C ARG A 164 28.83 11.65 10.55
N HIS A 165 30.12 11.47 10.30
CA HIS A 165 31.15 11.65 11.32
C HIS A 165 31.70 13.08 11.38
N ILE A 166 31.16 13.99 10.55
CA ILE A 166 31.57 15.39 10.54
C ILE A 166 30.51 16.21 11.26
N SER A 167 30.86 16.72 12.44
CA SER A 167 30.04 17.66 13.20
C SER A 167 30.63 19.07 13.05
N VAL A 168 29.81 20.02 12.60
CA VAL A 168 30.22 21.43 12.47
C VAL A 168 29.39 22.24 13.45
N GLY A 169 30.04 22.75 14.50
CA GLY A 169 29.43 23.63 15.50
C GLY A 169 30.49 24.58 16.06
N ALA A 170 30.12 25.85 16.23
CA ALA A 170 31.02 26.90 16.76
C ALA A 170 31.11 26.89 18.30
N ASP A 171 30.35 26.03 18.98
CA ASP A 171 30.29 25.90 20.43
C ASP A 171 30.74 24.48 20.84
N PRO A 172 31.74 24.32 21.75
CA PRO A 172 32.21 23.02 22.23
C PRO A 172 31.13 22.14 22.87
N ASN A 173 30.02 22.72 23.33
CA ASN A 173 28.93 22.00 23.99
C ASN A 173 27.70 21.74 23.10
N TYR A 174 27.68 22.30 21.89
CA TYR A 174 26.57 22.15 20.93
C TYR A 174 27.11 21.95 19.51
N THR A 175 27.61 20.75 19.24
CA THR A 175 27.92 20.30 17.87
C THR A 175 26.77 19.44 17.35
N ALA A 176 26.07 19.91 16.31
CA ALA A 176 25.11 19.10 15.58
C ALA A 176 25.83 18.40 14.40
N PRO A 177 25.56 17.10 14.13
CA PRO A 177 26.09 16.43 12.96
C PRO A 177 25.52 17.08 11.69
N VAL A 178 26.35 17.20 10.65
CA VAL A 178 25.95 17.83 9.36
C VAL A 178 24.86 17.00 8.66
N VAL A 179 24.79 15.71 8.95
CA VAL A 179 23.73 14.80 8.48
C VAL A 179 23.15 14.09 9.69
N ALA A 180 21.83 14.16 9.88
CA ALA A 180 21.14 13.42 10.93
C ALA A 180 21.32 11.90 10.72
N ASP A 181 21.58 11.18 11.81
CA ASP A 181 21.55 9.73 11.77
C ASP A 181 20.08 9.27 11.83
N ASP A 182 19.58 8.70 10.74
CA ASP A 182 18.21 8.22 10.67
C ASP A 182 18.01 6.91 11.46
N GLY A 183 19.08 6.31 12.01
CA GLY A 183 19.03 5.08 12.82
C GLY A 183 18.47 3.85 12.08
N GLN A 184 18.22 3.99 10.77
CA GLN A 184 17.50 3.02 9.97
C GLN A 184 18.37 1.79 9.74
N GLN A 185 17.97 0.64 10.29
CA GLN A 185 18.67 -0.63 10.13
C GLN A 185 18.61 -1.12 8.68
N PRO A 186 19.61 -1.88 8.18
CA PRO A 186 19.56 -2.43 6.83
C PRO A 186 18.45 -3.47 6.82
N SER A 187 17.49 -3.27 5.93
CA SER A 187 16.33 -4.15 5.81
C SER A 187 16.28 -4.85 4.46
N GLY A 188 17.31 -4.69 3.62
CA GLY A 188 17.33 -5.17 2.25
C GLY A 188 17.99 -6.53 2.07
N THR A 189 17.96 -7.02 0.83
CA THR A 189 18.58 -8.29 0.41
C THR A 189 19.57 -7.99 -0.71
N ARG A 190 20.69 -8.70 -0.77
CA ARG A 190 21.61 -8.66 -1.91
C ARG A 190 21.48 -9.96 -2.69
N ILE A 191 21.31 -9.89 -3.99
CA ILE A 191 21.38 -11.05 -4.88
C ILE A 191 22.60 -10.89 -5.78
N VAL A 192 23.50 -11.86 -5.72
CA VAL A 192 24.67 -11.96 -6.57
C VAL A 192 24.35 -12.97 -7.66
N LEU A 193 24.15 -12.50 -8.88
CA LEU A 193 24.02 -13.35 -10.06
C LEU A 193 25.43 -13.70 -10.55
N GLU A 194 25.85 -14.94 -10.35
CA GLU A 194 27.20 -15.43 -10.65
C GLU A 194 27.22 -16.22 -11.97
N PHE A 195 28.19 -15.89 -12.84
CA PHE A 195 28.42 -16.57 -14.11
C PHE A 195 29.65 -17.49 -14.00
N ALA A 196 29.72 -18.52 -14.85
CA ALA A 196 30.80 -19.50 -14.78
C ALA A 196 32.19 -18.93 -15.15
N HIS A 197 32.23 -17.90 -16.00
CA HIS A 197 33.46 -17.29 -16.47
C HIS A 197 33.39 -15.77 -16.36
N GLU A 198 32.78 -15.12 -17.35
CA GLU A 198 32.55 -13.69 -17.38
C GLU A 198 31.07 -13.39 -17.61
N VAL A 199 30.66 -12.16 -17.32
CA VAL A 199 29.30 -11.70 -17.62
C VAL A 199 29.14 -11.67 -19.14
N PRO A 200 28.25 -12.51 -19.71
CA PRO A 200 28.05 -12.54 -21.15
C PRO A 200 27.26 -11.31 -21.60
N ASP A 201 27.21 -11.10 -22.91
CA ASP A 201 26.49 -9.98 -23.53
C ASP A 201 24.97 -10.18 -23.48
N LEU A 202 24.40 -9.96 -22.29
CA LEU A 202 23.00 -10.21 -21.97
C LEU A 202 22.14 -8.96 -22.14
N THR A 203 20.91 -9.17 -22.56
CA THR A 203 19.87 -8.13 -22.52
C THR A 203 19.18 -8.09 -21.15
N GLY A 204 18.56 -6.96 -20.81
CA GLY A 204 17.79 -6.82 -19.56
C GLY A 204 16.77 -7.94 -19.35
N LEU A 205 16.02 -8.30 -20.40
CA LEU A 205 15.04 -9.38 -20.38
C LEU A 205 15.65 -10.75 -20.04
N GLN A 206 16.88 -11.02 -20.48
CA GLN A 206 17.57 -12.27 -20.17
C GLN A 206 17.98 -12.31 -18.68
N VAL A 207 18.42 -11.17 -18.13
CA VAL A 207 18.73 -11.06 -16.69
C VAL A 207 17.48 -11.24 -15.83
N GLU A 208 16.36 -10.65 -16.22
CA GLU A 208 15.07 -10.88 -15.53
C GLU A 208 14.67 -12.34 -15.56
N ALA A 209 14.78 -12.98 -16.73
CA ALA A 209 14.44 -14.38 -16.88
C ALA A 209 15.35 -15.28 -16.00
N LEU A 210 16.62 -14.92 -15.82
CA LEU A 210 17.54 -15.60 -14.88
C LEU A 210 17.13 -15.41 -13.43
N LEU A 211 16.68 -14.21 -13.04
CA LEU A 211 16.27 -13.87 -11.67
C LEU A 211 14.86 -14.36 -11.30
N LYS A 212 14.05 -14.73 -12.30
CA LYS A 212 12.64 -15.16 -12.15
C LYS A 212 12.35 -16.14 -11.02
N PRO A 213 13.18 -17.16 -10.72
CA PRO A 213 12.92 -18.07 -9.60
C PRO A 213 12.95 -17.41 -8.20
N VAL A 214 13.52 -16.21 -8.10
CA VAL A 214 13.67 -15.43 -6.86
C VAL A 214 12.83 -14.16 -6.89
N VAL A 215 12.91 -13.39 -7.98
CA VAL A 215 12.16 -12.14 -8.18
C VAL A 215 11.54 -12.15 -9.58
N ASP A 216 10.23 -11.94 -9.65
CA ASP A 216 9.49 -11.80 -10.91
C ASP A 216 9.31 -10.30 -11.24
N PHE A 217 9.92 -9.87 -12.34
CA PHE A 217 9.85 -8.48 -12.84
C PHE A 217 8.67 -8.24 -13.78
N SER A 218 7.79 -9.23 -14.00
CA SER A 218 6.58 -9.08 -14.83
C SER A 218 5.48 -8.22 -14.18
N VAL A 219 5.86 -7.18 -13.46
CA VAL A 219 4.97 -6.21 -12.85
C VAL A 219 4.26 -5.46 -13.96
N LYS A 220 2.95 -5.71 -14.07
CA LYS A 220 2.11 -4.87 -14.92
C LYS A 220 2.19 -3.44 -14.39
N SER A 221 2.66 -2.52 -15.23
CA SER A 221 2.58 -1.09 -14.94
C SER A 221 1.11 -0.74 -14.62
N PRO A 222 0.83 0.28 -13.79
CA PRO A 222 -0.56 0.67 -13.51
C PRO A 222 -1.38 0.91 -14.79
N GLN A 223 -0.75 1.41 -15.84
CA GLN A 223 -1.35 1.58 -17.17
C GLN A 223 -1.66 0.23 -17.82
N GLN A 224 -0.72 -0.72 -17.83
CA GLN A 224 -0.94 -2.06 -18.39
C GLN A 224 -2.02 -2.83 -17.61
N ALA A 225 -2.01 -2.74 -16.29
CA ALA A 225 -3.02 -3.34 -15.43
C ALA A 225 -4.41 -2.77 -15.72
N PHE A 226 -4.52 -1.45 -15.92
CA PHE A 226 -5.76 -0.82 -16.35
C PHE A 226 -6.20 -1.31 -17.74
N THR A 227 -5.31 -1.32 -18.73
CA THR A 227 -5.59 -1.77 -20.11
C THR A 227 -6.09 -3.23 -20.16
N ASP A 228 -5.60 -4.09 -19.28
CA ASP A 228 -6.05 -5.48 -19.17
C ASP A 228 -7.47 -5.62 -18.61
N THR A 229 -7.98 -4.63 -17.87
CA THR A 229 -9.39 -4.61 -17.42
C THR A 229 -10.37 -4.20 -18.51
N LEU A 230 -9.87 -3.61 -19.61
CA LEU A 230 -10.71 -3.10 -20.68
C LEU A 230 -11.21 -4.24 -21.60
N PRO A 231 -12.40 -4.06 -22.23
CA PRO A 231 -12.88 -4.94 -23.29
C PRO A 231 -11.87 -5.09 -24.43
N PRO A 232 -11.84 -6.25 -25.11
CA PRO A 232 -10.81 -6.57 -26.10
C PRO A 232 -10.74 -5.56 -27.26
N ALA A 233 -11.87 -4.99 -27.67
CA ALA A 233 -11.92 -3.96 -28.70
C ALA A 233 -11.12 -2.70 -28.28
N LEU A 234 -11.41 -2.16 -27.10
CA LEU A 234 -10.72 -0.96 -26.57
C LEU A 234 -9.26 -1.24 -26.24
N ARG A 235 -8.97 -2.42 -25.69
CA ARG A 235 -7.60 -2.86 -25.44
C ARG A 235 -6.77 -2.84 -26.72
N LYS A 236 -7.31 -3.40 -27.80
CA LYS A 236 -6.64 -3.40 -29.11
C LYS A 236 -6.38 -1.98 -29.60
N THR A 237 -7.37 -1.10 -29.51
CA THR A 237 -7.23 0.30 -29.94
C THR A 237 -6.15 1.06 -29.15
N ILE A 238 -6.06 0.83 -27.84
CA ILE A 238 -5.03 1.41 -26.97
C ILE A 238 -3.63 0.87 -27.31
N LEU A 239 -3.52 -0.45 -27.55
CA LEU A 239 -2.26 -1.09 -27.97
C LEU A 239 -1.82 -0.62 -29.37
N GLU A 240 -2.77 -0.26 -30.24
CA GLU A 240 -2.52 0.34 -31.55
C GLU A 240 -2.23 1.86 -31.46
N HIS A 241 -2.11 2.42 -30.25
CA HIS A 241 -1.90 3.85 -29.99
C HIS A 241 -2.94 4.74 -30.67
N HIS A 242 -4.18 4.26 -30.78
CA HIS A 242 -5.28 4.97 -31.41
C HIS A 242 -6.25 5.54 -30.37
N VAL A 243 -6.69 6.77 -30.57
CA VAL A 243 -7.64 7.44 -29.68
C VAL A 243 -9.01 7.51 -30.35
N LEU A 244 -10.02 7.02 -29.64
CA LEU A 244 -11.41 7.11 -30.05
C LEU A 244 -12.08 8.30 -29.36
N VAL A 245 -12.96 8.98 -30.10
CA VAL A 245 -13.85 9.97 -29.52
C VAL A 245 -14.77 9.27 -28.53
N GLY A 246 -14.87 9.80 -27.31
CA GLY A 246 -15.59 9.23 -26.18
C GLY A 246 -14.71 8.48 -25.16
N MET A 247 -13.42 8.24 -25.44
CA MET A 247 -12.48 7.68 -24.45
C MET A 247 -12.34 8.61 -23.22
N ASN A 248 -11.98 8.06 -22.07
CA ASN A 248 -11.60 8.87 -20.92
C ASN A 248 -10.13 9.29 -20.96
N ASP A 249 -9.79 10.31 -20.17
CA ASP A 249 -8.41 10.77 -19.93
C ASP A 249 -7.42 9.62 -19.65
N ARG A 250 -7.79 8.65 -18.80
CA ARG A 250 -6.94 7.49 -18.48
C ARG A 250 -6.72 6.57 -19.67
N MET A 251 -7.72 6.31 -20.50
CA MET A 251 -7.54 5.52 -21.74
C MET A 251 -6.62 6.23 -22.72
N VAL A 252 -6.76 7.55 -22.86
CA VAL A 252 -5.88 8.33 -23.74
C VAL A 252 -4.44 8.33 -23.21
N LEU A 253 -4.24 8.49 -21.89
CA LEU A 253 -2.92 8.37 -21.28
C LEU A 253 -2.33 6.97 -21.45
N SER A 254 -3.13 5.91 -21.39
CA SER A 254 -2.66 4.55 -21.67
C SER A 254 -2.32 4.33 -23.15
N ALA A 255 -2.99 5.04 -24.07
CA ALA A 255 -2.78 4.90 -25.51
C ALA A 255 -1.59 5.74 -26.02
N LEU A 256 -1.50 7.01 -25.61
CA LEU A 256 -0.51 7.96 -26.15
C LEU A 256 0.51 8.44 -25.11
N GLY A 257 0.35 8.07 -23.83
CA GLY A 257 1.20 8.57 -22.75
C GLY A 257 0.85 10.00 -22.34
N THR A 258 1.79 10.64 -21.64
CA THR A 258 1.66 12.04 -21.22
C THR A 258 1.74 12.96 -22.44
N PRO A 259 0.80 13.89 -22.62
CA PRO A 259 0.89 14.86 -23.71
C PRO A 259 2.05 15.81 -23.49
N ARG A 260 2.56 16.36 -24.59
CA ARG A 260 3.63 17.37 -24.55
C ARG A 260 3.09 18.68 -23.99
N ASP A 261 1.98 19.14 -24.59
CA ASP A 261 1.33 20.38 -24.22
C ASP A 261 -0.14 20.13 -23.87
N LYS A 262 -0.61 20.86 -22.85
CA LYS A 262 -2.00 20.88 -22.42
C LYS A 262 -2.48 22.31 -22.42
N VAL A 263 -3.50 22.59 -23.23
CA VAL A 263 -4.10 23.92 -23.33
C VAL A 263 -5.52 23.84 -22.82
N ARG A 264 -5.93 24.77 -21.98
CA ARG A 264 -7.31 24.86 -21.50
C ARG A 264 -7.93 26.13 -22.04
N GLU A 265 -9.02 25.96 -22.78
CA GLU A 265 -9.70 27.06 -23.46
C GLU A 265 -11.23 26.90 -23.33
N VAL A 266 -11.96 27.93 -23.73
CA VAL A 266 -13.42 27.94 -23.73
C VAL A 266 -13.90 28.19 -25.15
N ASP A 267 -14.63 27.23 -25.72
CA ASP A 267 -15.29 27.40 -27.01
C ASP A 267 -16.74 27.86 -26.76
N GLY A 268 -17.00 29.15 -26.98
CA GLY A 268 -18.29 29.77 -26.65
C GLY A 268 -18.60 29.73 -25.15
N GLN A 269 -19.41 28.75 -24.71
CA GLN A 269 -19.74 28.52 -23.28
C GLN A 269 -19.20 27.19 -22.71
N THR A 270 -18.50 26.38 -23.52
CA THR A 270 -18.09 25.04 -23.08
C THR A 270 -16.58 25.01 -22.83
N PRO A 271 -16.13 24.86 -21.57
CA PRO A 271 -14.71 24.74 -21.28
C PRO A 271 -14.19 23.39 -21.79
N PHE A 272 -13.04 23.40 -22.44
CA PHE A 272 -12.38 22.19 -22.92
C PHE A 272 -10.89 22.23 -22.61
N GLU A 273 -10.29 21.05 -22.58
CA GLU A 273 -8.85 20.87 -22.44
C GLU A 273 -8.34 20.16 -23.68
N GLU A 274 -7.42 20.77 -24.41
CA GLU A 274 -6.80 20.21 -25.61
C GLU A 274 -5.41 19.69 -25.27
N TRP A 275 -5.19 18.42 -25.56
CA TRP A 275 -3.91 17.75 -25.40
C TRP A 275 -3.26 17.59 -26.76
N ILE A 276 -2.00 18.03 -26.85
CA ILE A 276 -1.24 18.03 -28.09
C ILE A 276 -0.17 16.93 -28.01
N TYR A 277 -0.17 16.06 -29.00
CA TYR A 277 0.76 14.95 -29.15
C TYR A 277 1.51 15.06 -30.48
N GLY A 278 2.82 14.79 -30.47
CA GLY A 278 3.69 14.82 -31.65
C GLY A 278 4.36 16.19 -31.90
N GLU A 279 5.29 16.22 -32.84
CA GLU A 279 5.99 17.43 -33.32
C GLU A 279 6.17 17.33 -34.85
N PRO A 280 5.93 18.41 -35.63
CA PRO A 280 6.22 18.39 -37.06
C PRO A 280 7.69 18.05 -37.31
N PRO A 281 8.04 17.17 -38.27
CA PRO A 281 7.24 16.69 -39.41
C PRO A 281 6.34 15.46 -39.15
N GLU A 282 6.34 14.90 -37.93
CA GLU A 282 5.48 13.77 -37.58
C GLU A 282 4.00 14.19 -37.49
N PRO A 283 3.04 13.24 -37.64
CA PRO A 283 1.62 13.54 -37.45
C PRO A 283 1.34 14.08 -36.05
N VAL A 284 0.81 15.30 -35.97
CA VAL A 284 0.37 15.93 -34.72
C VAL A 284 -1.08 15.53 -34.46
N GLN A 285 -1.38 15.12 -33.23
CA GLN A 285 -2.74 14.77 -32.80
C GLN A 285 -3.21 15.74 -31.72
N PHE A 286 -4.34 16.40 -31.97
CA PHE A 286 -5.03 17.27 -31.03
C PHE A 286 -6.23 16.51 -30.45
N VAL A 287 -6.20 16.24 -29.15
CA VAL A 287 -7.27 15.53 -28.45
C VAL A 287 -7.97 16.51 -27.54
N ARG A 288 -9.21 16.88 -27.89
CA ARG A 288 -10.02 17.80 -27.11
C ARG A 288 -10.90 17.03 -26.12
N PHE A 289 -10.78 17.39 -24.85
CA PHE A 289 -11.53 16.85 -23.73
C PHE A 289 -12.58 17.83 -23.23
N ASN A 290 -13.73 17.31 -22.84
CA ASN A 290 -14.68 18.02 -21.99
C ASN A 290 -14.92 17.18 -20.72
N GLY A 291 -14.64 17.76 -19.56
CA GLY A 291 -14.60 17.00 -18.31
C GLY A 291 -13.55 15.88 -18.37
N ASN A 292 -13.98 14.63 -18.34
CA ASN A 292 -13.11 13.46 -18.42
C ASN A 292 -13.18 12.71 -19.75
N ARG A 293 -13.85 13.24 -20.78
CA ARG A 293 -14.14 12.53 -22.04
C ARG A 293 -13.62 13.26 -23.27
N VAL A 294 -13.11 12.51 -24.22
CA VAL A 294 -12.73 13.03 -25.54
C VAL A 294 -13.98 13.39 -26.34
N ILE A 295 -14.05 14.63 -26.82
CA ILE A 295 -15.15 15.14 -27.66
C ILE A 295 -14.74 15.34 -29.11
N ARG A 296 -13.44 15.54 -29.38
CA ARG A 296 -12.91 15.74 -30.73
C ARG A 296 -11.46 15.25 -30.79
N VAL A 297 -11.13 14.53 -31.85
CA VAL A 297 -9.76 14.15 -32.20
C VAL A 297 -9.45 14.74 -33.57
N GLU A 298 -8.36 15.46 -33.68
CA GLU A 298 -7.88 16.03 -34.93
C GLU A 298 -6.45 15.58 -35.21
N ILE A 299 -6.25 14.94 -36.36
CA ILE A 299 -4.94 14.41 -36.78
C ILE A 299 -4.44 15.26 -37.93
N ALA A 300 -3.37 16.02 -37.70
CA ALA A 300 -2.71 16.86 -38.69
C ALA A 300 -1.42 16.18 -39.17
N LYS A 301 -1.42 15.70 -40.41
CA LYS A 301 -0.23 15.20 -41.11
C LYS A 301 0.33 16.29 -42.00
N VAL A 302 1.65 16.42 -42.06
CA VAL A 302 2.29 17.42 -42.94
C VAL A 302 1.95 17.10 -44.41
N GLY A 303 1.29 18.03 -45.08
CA GLY A 303 0.90 17.91 -46.49
C GLY A 303 -0.49 17.35 -46.75
N GLU A 304 -1.23 16.92 -45.71
CA GLU A 304 -2.62 16.45 -45.82
C GLU A 304 -3.56 17.38 -45.02
N PRO A 305 -4.83 17.56 -45.43
CA PRO A 305 -5.81 18.28 -44.61
C PRO A 305 -6.06 17.53 -43.28
N PRO A 306 -6.29 18.24 -42.17
CA PRO A 306 -6.48 17.61 -40.86
C PRO A 306 -7.74 16.74 -40.83
N VAL A 307 -7.60 15.51 -40.33
CA VAL A 307 -8.71 14.57 -40.19
C VAL A 307 -9.40 14.83 -38.85
N ILE A 308 -10.59 15.42 -38.90
CA ILE A 308 -11.38 15.76 -37.71
C ILE A 308 -12.43 14.68 -37.43
N ARG A 309 -12.40 14.12 -36.23
CA ARG A 309 -13.35 13.12 -35.74
C ARG A 309 -14.10 13.69 -34.54
N THR A 310 -15.42 13.73 -34.64
CA THR A 310 -16.31 14.27 -33.58
C THR A 310 -17.41 13.27 -33.18
N GLN A 311 -17.59 12.19 -33.94
CA GLN A 311 -18.61 11.19 -33.66
C GLN A 311 -18.11 10.23 -32.58
N ASN A 312 -18.96 9.87 -31.61
CA ASN A 312 -18.61 8.90 -30.57
C ASN A 312 -18.39 7.51 -31.17
N GLU A 313 -17.16 7.01 -31.07
CA GLU A 313 -16.74 5.71 -31.61
C GLU A 313 -16.72 4.61 -30.53
N MET A 314 -16.96 4.96 -29.26
CA MET A 314 -16.97 4.04 -28.11
C MET A 314 -18.27 3.24 -27.97
N GLY A 315 -19.29 3.53 -28.79
CA GLY A 315 -20.61 2.91 -28.70
C GLY A 315 -21.23 3.03 -27.30
N ASP A 316 -21.79 1.92 -26.80
CA ASP A 316 -22.46 1.82 -25.49
C ASP A 316 -21.54 1.47 -24.32
N TYR A 317 -20.21 1.57 -24.49
CA TYR A 317 -19.25 1.19 -23.45
C TYR A 317 -19.57 1.83 -22.09
N TRP A 318 -19.89 3.12 -22.10
CA TRP A 318 -20.18 3.87 -20.87
C TRP A 318 -21.54 3.56 -20.23
N ASN A 319 -22.48 3.03 -21.01
CA ASN A 319 -23.80 2.63 -20.51
C ASN A 319 -23.77 1.21 -19.92
N THR A 320 -22.77 0.42 -20.28
CA THR A 320 -22.64 -1.00 -19.89
C THR A 320 -21.65 -1.24 -18.75
N GLN A 321 -20.87 -0.22 -18.36
CA GLN A 321 -19.99 -0.34 -17.20
C GLN A 321 -20.79 -0.37 -15.88
N PRO A 322 -20.45 -1.26 -14.93
CA PRO A 322 -20.94 -1.11 -13.57
C PRO A 322 -20.45 0.24 -13.04
N ALA A 323 -21.33 1.00 -12.38
CA ALA A 323 -20.96 2.27 -11.78
C ALA A 323 -19.73 2.11 -10.87
N GLU A 324 -18.81 3.09 -10.87
CA GLU A 324 -17.51 3.03 -10.16
C GLU A 324 -17.59 2.63 -8.67
N ASN A 325 -18.78 2.66 -8.06
CA ASN A 325 -19.01 2.35 -6.64
C ASN A 325 -19.78 1.04 -6.37
N THR A 326 -20.08 0.21 -7.37
CA THR A 326 -20.75 -1.07 -7.11
C THR A 326 -19.72 -2.16 -6.84
N ARG A 327 -19.34 -2.35 -5.56
CA ARG A 327 -18.70 -3.59 -5.11
C ARG A 327 -19.71 -4.71 -5.24
N ILE A 328 -19.63 -5.48 -6.33
CA ILE A 328 -20.38 -6.73 -6.46
C ILE A 328 -19.75 -7.71 -5.47
N VAL A 329 -20.27 -7.73 -4.24
CA VAL A 329 -20.02 -8.82 -3.32
C VAL A 329 -20.71 -10.02 -3.93
N LYS A 330 -19.98 -10.84 -4.68
CA LYS A 330 -20.40 -12.21 -4.97
C LYS A 330 -20.39 -12.93 -3.62
N LEU A 331 -21.49 -12.82 -2.86
CA LEU A 331 -21.84 -13.87 -1.92
C LEU A 331 -21.88 -15.14 -2.77
N GLY A 332 -21.10 -16.15 -2.38
CA GLY A 332 -21.10 -17.43 -3.08
C GLY A 332 -22.49 -18.03 -2.96
N ASP A 333 -23.34 -17.80 -3.96
CA ASP A 333 -24.71 -18.27 -3.99
C ASP A 333 -24.72 -19.79 -4.18
N ALA A 334 -25.00 -20.48 -3.07
CA ALA A 334 -25.93 -21.59 -3.10
C ALA A 334 -27.28 -21.07 -3.64
N PRO A 335 -28.01 -21.85 -4.44
CA PRO A 335 -29.24 -21.38 -5.09
C PRO A 335 -30.29 -20.96 -4.05
N PRO A 336 -31.08 -19.91 -4.33
CA PRO A 336 -32.13 -19.46 -3.42
C PRO A 336 -33.17 -20.57 -3.25
N VAL A 337 -33.30 -21.05 -2.02
CA VAL A 337 -34.36 -21.99 -1.64
C VAL A 337 -35.68 -21.22 -1.71
N PRO A 338 -36.76 -21.78 -2.29
CA PRO A 338 -38.05 -21.10 -2.39
C PRO A 338 -38.62 -20.79 -0.99
N ALA A 339 -39.25 -19.63 -0.87
CA ALA A 339 -39.74 -18.97 0.36
C ALA A 339 -40.81 -19.72 1.18
N ASN A 340 -41.04 -21.02 0.91
CA ASN A 340 -42.02 -21.85 1.64
C ASN A 340 -41.38 -22.90 2.55
N GLY A 341 -40.09 -22.79 2.87
CA GLY A 341 -39.36 -23.72 3.75
C GLY A 341 -38.74 -23.11 5.00
N GLU A 342 -38.77 -21.79 5.17
CA GLU A 342 -38.10 -21.09 6.28
C GLU A 342 -38.94 -21.04 7.55
N SER A 343 -39.09 -22.19 8.20
CA SER A 343 -39.39 -22.27 9.64
C SER A 343 -39.03 -23.65 10.19
N ALA A 344 -37.76 -24.00 10.10
CA ALA A 344 -37.18 -24.98 11.01
C ALA A 344 -35.73 -24.57 11.29
N PRO A 345 -35.33 -24.30 12.55
CA PRO A 345 -33.92 -24.16 12.88
C PRO A 345 -33.20 -25.46 12.49
N HIS A 346 -32.05 -25.34 11.82
CA HIS A 346 -31.24 -26.48 11.43
C HIS A 346 -30.95 -27.36 12.66
N ALA A 347 -31.27 -28.65 12.56
CA ALA A 347 -30.95 -29.60 13.62
C ALA A 347 -29.42 -29.59 13.86
N PRO A 348 -28.98 -29.67 15.12
CA PRO A 348 -27.56 -29.65 15.44
C PRO A 348 -26.84 -30.80 14.73
N PRO A 349 -25.58 -30.61 14.29
CA PRO A 349 -24.86 -31.61 13.52
C PRO A 349 -24.70 -32.87 14.35
N THR A 350 -25.36 -33.94 13.94
CA THR A 350 -25.22 -35.26 14.56
C THR A 350 -24.08 -36.03 13.88
N LEU A 351 -23.34 -36.83 14.64
CA LEU A 351 -22.35 -37.79 14.09
C LEU A 351 -22.98 -38.86 13.17
N ARG A 352 -24.32 -38.91 13.07
CA ARG A 352 -25.08 -39.83 12.23
C ARG A 352 -25.20 -39.27 10.81
N MET A 353 -24.97 -40.12 9.82
CA MET A 353 -25.30 -39.79 8.43
C MET A 353 -26.83 -39.75 8.26
N PRO A 354 -27.38 -38.85 7.42
CA PRO A 354 -28.82 -38.79 7.19
C PRO A 354 -29.30 -40.12 6.56
N GLY A 355 -30.08 -40.90 7.33
CA GLY A 355 -30.71 -42.15 6.87
C GLY A 355 -30.16 -43.46 7.46
N GLU A 356 -29.18 -43.43 8.37
CA GLU A 356 -28.69 -44.64 9.04
C GLU A 356 -29.66 -45.12 10.14
N LYS A 357 -30.22 -46.34 10.01
CA LYS A 357 -31.11 -46.97 11.00
C LYS A 357 -30.36 -48.03 11.80
N LEU A 358 -30.39 -47.94 13.13
CA LEU A 358 -29.84 -48.97 14.02
C LEU A 358 -30.94 -49.92 14.53
N PRO A 359 -30.59 -51.15 14.94
CA PRO A 359 -31.56 -52.11 15.49
C PRO A 359 -32.33 -51.60 16.72
N ALA A 360 -31.76 -50.64 17.45
CA ALA A 360 -32.39 -50.01 18.62
C ALA A 360 -33.51 -49.01 18.27
N ASP A 361 -33.63 -48.58 17.01
CA ASP A 361 -34.76 -47.73 16.57
C ASP A 361 -36.06 -48.54 16.39
N ALA A 362 -36.00 -49.87 16.47
CA ALA A 362 -37.15 -50.78 16.38
C ALA A 362 -37.69 -51.25 17.73
N ASP A 363 -37.07 -50.86 18.85
CA ASP A 363 -37.53 -51.25 20.18
C ASP A 363 -38.72 -50.39 20.63
N LYS A 364 -39.91 -51.00 20.62
CA LYS A 364 -41.19 -50.39 21.07
C LYS A 364 -41.22 -49.95 22.55
N ASN A 365 -40.16 -50.19 23.32
CA ASN A 365 -40.10 -49.95 24.76
C ASN A 365 -39.20 -48.78 25.18
N THR A 366 -38.73 -47.95 24.25
CA THR A 366 -38.02 -46.70 24.60
C THR A 366 -38.95 -45.51 24.35
N PRO A 367 -39.33 -44.72 25.38
CA PRO A 367 -40.23 -43.59 25.18
C PRO A 367 -39.51 -42.47 24.43
N GLN A 368 -39.81 -42.31 23.13
CA GLN A 368 -39.46 -41.11 22.38
C GLN A 368 -40.45 -40.00 22.77
N MET A 369 -39.95 -38.91 23.36
CA MET A 369 -40.80 -37.78 23.74
C MET A 369 -41.31 -37.08 22.47
N GLN A 370 -42.63 -37.14 22.26
CA GLN A 370 -43.31 -36.48 21.15
C GLN A 370 -43.29 -34.94 21.32
N PRO A 371 -43.25 -34.16 20.22
CA PRO A 371 -43.29 -32.70 20.29
C PRO A 371 -44.60 -32.21 20.91
N VAL A 372 -44.51 -31.28 21.87
CA VAL A 372 -45.65 -30.66 22.54
C VAL A 372 -46.44 -29.79 21.54
N GLN A 373 -47.72 -30.11 21.34
CA GLN A 373 -48.63 -29.32 20.50
C GLN A 373 -49.30 -28.22 21.32
N PHE A 374 -49.20 -26.97 20.87
CA PHE A 374 -49.92 -25.84 21.46
C PHE A 374 -51.29 -25.67 20.81
N PRO A 375 -52.39 -25.51 21.58
CA PRO A 375 -53.72 -25.22 21.03
C PRO A 375 -53.77 -23.84 20.37
N LYS A 376 -54.36 -23.75 19.17
CA LYS A 376 -54.66 -22.48 18.50
C LYS A 376 -56.05 -21.99 18.91
N GLY A 377 -56.14 -20.78 19.47
CA GLY A 377 -57.40 -20.11 19.78
C GLY A 377 -57.86 -19.18 18.65
N THR A 378 -59.14 -19.29 18.28
CA THR A 378 -59.91 -18.38 17.41
C THR A 378 -60.63 -17.29 18.21
N ASP A 379 -60.90 -16.17 17.55
CA ASP A 379 -61.34 -14.89 18.11
C ASP A 379 -62.76 -14.83 18.72
N SER A 380 -62.90 -13.85 19.62
CA SER A 380 -64.07 -12.99 19.93
C SER A 380 -65.03 -13.32 21.09
N SER A 381 -65.22 -12.26 21.90
CA SER A 381 -66.40 -11.85 22.69
C SER A 381 -66.44 -12.08 24.22
N SER A 382 -66.64 -10.92 24.88
CA SER A 382 -67.42 -10.63 26.10
C SER A 382 -66.95 -11.07 27.51
N SER A 383 -66.62 -10.03 28.28
CA SER A 383 -67.24 -9.62 29.57
C SER A 383 -66.82 -10.21 30.93
N SER A 384 -66.58 -9.25 31.85
CA SER A 384 -66.73 -9.27 33.32
C SER A 384 -65.58 -9.85 34.15
N ALA A 385 -64.75 -8.98 34.77
CA ALA A 385 -64.82 -8.51 36.18
C ALA A 385 -64.17 -9.52 37.16
N SER A 386 -63.39 -9.22 38.20
CA SER A 386 -62.88 -8.00 38.86
C SER A 386 -61.96 -8.50 40.00
N THR A 387 -60.83 -7.86 40.33
CA THR A 387 -60.41 -7.60 41.74
C THR A 387 -59.14 -6.72 41.83
N THR A 388 -59.38 -5.48 42.26
CA THR A 388 -58.71 -4.75 43.37
C THR A 388 -57.19 -4.58 43.41
N ALA A 389 -56.77 -3.31 43.22
CA ALA A 389 -55.47 -2.73 43.59
C ALA A 389 -55.36 -2.48 45.12
N PRO A 390 -54.18 -2.12 45.66
CA PRO A 390 -53.71 -0.72 45.64
C PRO A 390 -52.21 -0.61 45.29
N GLY A 391 -51.77 0.35 44.47
CA GLY A 391 -51.56 1.76 44.82
C GLY A 391 -50.07 1.97 45.17
N SER A 392 -49.27 2.73 44.42
CA SER A 392 -49.36 4.20 44.42
C SER A 392 -48.38 4.83 43.41
N THR A 393 -48.90 5.84 42.71
CA THR A 393 -48.29 7.14 42.31
C THR A 393 -47.09 7.21 41.36
N THR A 394 -47.41 7.35 40.07
CA THR A 394 -47.40 8.59 39.25
C THR A 394 -46.38 9.71 39.55
N ALA A 395 -45.57 10.06 38.53
CA ALA A 395 -45.53 11.37 37.82
C ALA A 395 -44.44 11.29 36.72
N SER A 396 -44.70 11.39 35.41
CA SER A 396 -45.29 12.47 34.58
C SER A 396 -44.32 13.61 34.20
N GLY A 397 -44.15 13.82 32.90
CA GLY A 397 -43.53 15.00 32.24
C GLY A 397 -42.63 14.57 31.06
N THR A 398 -42.99 14.64 29.76
CA THR A 398 -43.45 15.81 28.94
C THR A 398 -42.34 16.89 28.95
N GLN A 399 -41.73 17.40 27.87
CA GLN A 399 -42.18 17.69 26.51
C GLN A 399 -40.96 18.01 25.58
N SER A 400 -41.26 17.98 24.29
CA SER A 400 -40.56 18.45 23.07
C SER A 400 -39.77 19.77 23.08
N GLY A 401 -38.86 19.93 22.09
CA GLY A 401 -38.37 21.23 21.63
C GLY A 401 -37.28 21.18 20.56
N THR A 402 -37.34 22.10 19.59
CA THR A 402 -36.78 22.09 18.23
C THR A 402 -35.49 22.93 18.06
N GLN A 403 -34.84 22.77 16.89
CA GLN A 403 -34.20 23.82 16.03
C GLN A 403 -32.67 24.13 16.08
N SER A 404 -32.05 23.90 14.90
CA SER A 404 -31.18 24.79 14.08
C SER A 404 -29.72 25.15 14.44
N GLN A 405 -28.90 25.12 13.37
CA GLN A 405 -27.91 26.12 12.90
C GLN A 405 -26.40 25.82 13.07
N GLY A 406 -25.64 25.93 11.96
CA GLY A 406 -24.28 26.50 11.96
C GLY A 406 -23.13 25.67 11.34
N SER A 407 -22.70 26.03 10.12
CA SER A 407 -21.36 25.77 9.57
C SER A 407 -20.30 26.70 10.20
N PRO A 408 -19.00 26.37 10.13
CA PRO A 408 -18.05 27.22 9.36
C PRO A 408 -16.97 26.37 8.63
N GLN A 409 -16.65 26.59 7.35
CA GLN A 409 -15.90 27.67 6.69
C GLN A 409 -14.36 27.65 6.89
N GLN A 410 -13.70 27.42 5.75
CA GLN A 410 -12.30 27.56 5.35
C GLN A 410 -11.83 29.03 5.33
N PRO A 411 -10.52 29.32 5.53
CA PRO A 411 -9.92 30.57 5.06
C PRO A 411 -8.99 30.39 3.85
N ALA A 412 -9.08 31.35 2.94
CA ALA A 412 -8.24 31.52 1.76
C ALA A 412 -7.12 32.56 2.01
N ALA A 413 -6.06 32.41 1.22
CA ALA A 413 -5.13 33.39 0.63
C ALA A 413 -4.84 34.74 1.33
N SER A 414 -3.55 35.05 1.42
CA SER A 414 -3.03 36.41 1.48
C SER A 414 -1.79 36.56 0.58
N THR A 415 -1.85 37.54 -0.32
CA THR A 415 -0.72 38.29 -0.89
C THR A 415 -1.05 39.77 -0.64
N PRO A 416 -0.07 40.64 -0.37
CA PRO A 416 0.31 41.56 -1.45
C PRO A 416 1.78 42.06 -1.43
N ALA A 417 2.15 42.64 -2.58
CA ALA A 417 2.95 43.86 -2.76
C ALA A 417 4.30 43.75 -3.49
N SER A 418 4.46 44.73 -4.38
CA SER A 418 5.39 44.91 -5.49
C SER A 418 6.65 45.72 -5.16
N SER A 419 7.71 45.55 -5.96
CA SER A 419 8.64 46.57 -6.52
C SER A 419 9.88 45.84 -7.08
N GLY A 420 10.55 46.17 -8.20
CA GLY A 420 10.39 47.17 -9.25
C GLY A 420 11.42 46.91 -10.38
N ASN A 421 11.09 47.41 -11.59
CA ASN A 421 11.92 47.74 -12.77
C ASN A 421 13.36 47.21 -12.93
N THR A 422 13.67 46.66 -14.12
CA THR A 422 14.45 47.40 -15.14
C THR A 422 14.36 46.78 -16.54
N GLN A 423 14.32 47.68 -17.53
CA GLN A 423 14.23 47.47 -18.97
C GLN A 423 15.46 46.76 -19.55
N THR A 424 15.28 45.94 -20.59
CA THR A 424 16.26 45.86 -21.69
C THR A 424 15.53 45.58 -23.00
N THR A 425 15.79 46.47 -23.95
CA THR A 425 15.28 46.61 -25.31
C THR A 425 15.80 45.53 -26.27
N ALA A 426 14.90 45.06 -27.13
CA ALA A 426 15.21 44.27 -28.33
C ALA A 426 15.69 45.18 -29.50
N PRO A 427 16.55 44.68 -30.40
CA PRO A 427 16.68 45.21 -31.76
C PRO A 427 16.02 44.31 -32.81
N ALA A 428 15.46 44.97 -33.83
CA ALA A 428 14.68 44.45 -34.96
C ALA A 428 15.53 43.70 -36.02
N PRO A 429 14.91 42.92 -36.93
CA PRO A 429 15.59 42.00 -37.84
C PRO A 429 16.08 42.65 -39.15
N ILE A 430 17.17 42.09 -39.68
CA ILE A 430 17.82 42.49 -40.94
C ILE A 430 17.28 41.61 -42.07
N HIS A 431 16.69 42.22 -43.10
CA HIS A 431 16.38 41.59 -44.39
C HIS A 431 17.65 41.47 -45.26
N PRO A 432 17.90 40.33 -45.93
CA PRO A 432 18.76 40.29 -47.11
C PRO A 432 17.95 40.15 -48.41
N THR A 433 18.30 41.03 -49.34
CA THR A 433 17.84 41.12 -50.73
C THR A 433 18.28 39.92 -51.57
N MET A 434 17.39 39.53 -52.47
CA MET A 434 17.48 38.50 -53.52
C MET A 434 18.65 38.71 -54.50
N PRO A 435 19.18 37.63 -55.09
CA PRO A 435 19.61 37.65 -56.48
C PRO A 435 18.88 36.58 -57.31
N GLU A 436 18.41 37.01 -58.47
CA GLU A 436 17.83 36.24 -59.59
C GLU A 436 18.89 35.35 -60.27
N PRO A 437 18.49 34.21 -60.85
CA PRO A 437 19.20 33.70 -62.01
C PRO A 437 18.28 33.34 -63.20
N GLU A 438 18.89 33.47 -64.38
CA GLU A 438 18.43 32.99 -65.70
C GLU A 438 18.07 31.50 -65.75
#